data_AF-A0A256ZE68-F1
#
_entry.id   AF-A0A256ZE68-F1
#
_cell.length_a   1.000
_cell.length_b   1.000
_cell.length_c   1.000
_cell.angle_alpha   90.00
_cell.angle_beta   90.00
_cell.angle_gamma   90.00
#
_symmetry.space_group_name_H-M   'P 1'
#
loop_
_entity.id
_entity.type
_entity.pdbx_description
1 polymer ?
#
loop_
_entity_poly.entity_id
_entity_poly.type
_entity_poly.pdbx_seq_one_letter_code
_entity_poly.pdbx_strand_id
1 'polypeptide(L)'
;MSERRINPWDEQLKIIKEVSEIMGLEPAFYEVVSRPKAILHVSLPVRMDDGSVRVFEAFRIHHNDARGPCKGGIRYHPHVDLDTEKALAAWMTWKCAVVNLPYGGAKGGVACNPKELSRGELERITRAYAAAIARFVGVDLDIPAPDVGTDAQVMAWFADEYYKITGRIIPGVITAKPVCIGGSLGRAGATGRGVFFTAVEASKKYGLQIKGARVAIQGYGSVGYSAALNFYKAGAKIVAVSDSKGGIYCKDGLNPEKVMEHKRKTKTVSGFPGCEEIGQKGPLTVECDILVPAALENQITEENAGDVKAKLIV
;
A
#
# COMPACT_ATOMS: atom_id res chain seq x y z
N MET A 1 20.63 -22.60 -5.68
CA MET A 1 19.17 -22.77 -5.92
C MET A 1 18.59 -21.37 -5.88
N SER A 2 18.06 -20.84 -7.00
CA SER A 2 17.43 -19.52 -6.96
C SER A 2 16.21 -19.60 -6.03
N GLU A 3 16.11 -18.68 -5.07
CA GLU A 3 14.90 -18.51 -4.26
C GLU A 3 13.68 -18.55 -5.20
N ARG A 4 12.78 -19.52 -5.01
CA ARG A 4 11.53 -19.57 -5.76
C ARG A 4 10.75 -18.31 -5.39
N ARG A 5 10.78 -17.30 -6.25
CA ARG A 5 9.95 -16.10 -6.08
C ARG A 5 8.50 -16.55 -6.18
N ILE A 6 7.81 -16.58 -5.05
CA ILE A 6 6.38 -16.88 -4.96
C ILE A 6 5.64 -15.83 -5.80
N ASN A 7 4.88 -16.30 -6.80
CA ASN A 7 4.11 -15.43 -7.67
C ASN A 7 2.84 -14.98 -6.91
N PRO A 8 2.65 -13.66 -6.65
CA PRO A 8 1.50 -13.17 -5.91
C PRO A 8 0.14 -13.53 -6.54
N TRP A 9 0.09 -13.65 -7.86
CA TRP A 9 -1.13 -14.00 -8.57
C TRP A 9 -1.50 -15.47 -8.36
N ASP A 10 -0.53 -16.37 -8.47
CA ASP A 10 -0.76 -17.81 -8.29
C ASP A 10 -1.21 -18.12 -6.86
N GLU A 11 -0.60 -17.48 -5.85
CA GLU A 11 -1.05 -17.60 -4.47
C GLU A 11 -2.47 -17.08 -4.28
N GLN A 12 -2.79 -15.94 -4.88
CA GLN A 12 -4.15 -15.40 -4.81
C GLN A 12 -5.18 -16.36 -5.43
N LEU A 13 -4.85 -17.03 -6.54
CA LEU A 13 -5.73 -18.02 -7.16
C LEU A 13 -5.94 -19.25 -6.28
N LYS A 14 -4.88 -19.75 -5.62
CA LYS A 14 -5.01 -20.85 -4.65
C LYS A 14 -5.97 -20.49 -3.52
N ILE A 15 -5.79 -19.32 -2.91
CA ILE A 15 -6.65 -18.84 -1.81
C ILE A 15 -8.10 -18.73 -2.28
N ILE A 16 -8.36 -18.13 -3.44
CA ILE A 16 -9.74 -17.99 -3.95
C ILE A 16 -10.37 -19.36 -4.18
N LYS A 17 -9.60 -20.34 -4.69
CA LYS A 17 -10.09 -21.69 -4.91
C LYS A 17 -10.47 -22.37 -3.59
N GLU A 18 -9.57 -22.34 -2.60
CA GLU A 18 -9.81 -22.91 -1.27
C GLU A 18 -11.04 -22.28 -0.60
N VAL A 19 -11.16 -20.94 -0.65
CA VAL A 19 -12.33 -20.24 -0.09
C VAL A 19 -13.61 -20.63 -0.82
N SER A 20 -13.56 -20.78 -2.15
CA SER A 20 -14.73 -21.20 -2.95
C SER A 20 -15.20 -22.61 -2.56
N GLU A 21 -14.26 -23.53 -2.31
CA GLU A 21 -14.53 -24.89 -1.85
C GLU A 21 -15.10 -24.89 -0.42
N ILE A 22 -14.49 -24.15 0.51
CA ILE A 22 -14.97 -24.00 1.90
C ILE A 22 -16.41 -23.46 1.95
N MET A 23 -16.72 -22.49 1.09
CA MET A 23 -18.03 -21.86 1.04
C MET A 23 -19.06 -22.63 0.20
N GLY A 24 -18.66 -23.69 -0.50
CA GLY A 24 -19.54 -24.44 -1.40
C GLY A 24 -20.06 -23.59 -2.57
N LEU A 25 -19.24 -22.68 -3.10
CA LEU A 25 -19.62 -21.82 -4.23
C LEU A 25 -19.65 -22.61 -5.54
N GLU A 26 -20.51 -22.20 -6.47
CA GLU A 26 -20.57 -22.79 -7.80
C GLU A 26 -19.22 -22.63 -8.54
N PRO A 27 -18.80 -23.62 -9.36
CA PRO A 27 -17.56 -23.51 -10.13
C PRO A 27 -17.47 -22.25 -11.00
N ALA A 28 -18.63 -21.77 -11.50
CA ALA A 28 -18.73 -20.54 -12.27
C ALA A 28 -18.22 -19.30 -11.50
N PHE A 29 -18.38 -19.27 -10.17
CA PHE A 29 -17.85 -18.19 -9.35
C PHE A 29 -16.33 -18.09 -9.48
N TYR A 30 -15.63 -19.20 -9.23
CA TYR A 30 -14.17 -19.27 -9.34
C TYR A 30 -13.71 -18.88 -10.75
N GLU A 31 -14.38 -19.38 -11.80
CA GLU A 31 -14.04 -19.05 -13.18
C GLU A 31 -14.10 -17.54 -13.46
N VAL A 32 -15.09 -16.83 -12.90
CA VAL A 32 -15.21 -15.38 -13.07
C VAL A 32 -14.14 -14.63 -12.26
N VAL A 33 -13.94 -14.96 -10.98
CA VAL A 33 -13.04 -14.19 -10.11
C VAL A 33 -11.57 -14.56 -10.26
N SER A 34 -11.25 -15.66 -10.94
CA SER A 34 -9.87 -16.06 -11.28
C SER A 34 -9.31 -15.34 -12.51
N ARG A 35 -10.08 -14.45 -13.14
CA ARG A 35 -9.67 -13.70 -14.33
C ARG A 35 -9.98 -12.21 -14.16
N PRO A 36 -9.00 -11.32 -14.33
CA PRO A 36 -9.29 -9.90 -14.36
C PRO A 36 -10.23 -9.56 -15.51
N LYS A 37 -11.25 -8.74 -15.25
CA LYS A 37 -12.20 -8.25 -16.25
C LYS A 37 -11.50 -7.58 -17.43
N ALA A 38 -10.50 -6.75 -17.17
CA ALA A 38 -9.75 -6.07 -18.21
C ALA A 38 -8.35 -5.68 -17.76
N ILE A 39 -7.40 -5.71 -18.69
CA ILE A 39 -5.99 -5.36 -18.47
C ILE A 39 -5.59 -4.39 -19.57
N LEU A 40 -5.13 -3.21 -19.17
CA LEU A 40 -4.50 -2.23 -20.04
C LEU A 40 -3.00 -2.20 -19.76
N HIS A 41 -2.20 -2.53 -20.78
CA HIS A 41 -0.74 -2.46 -20.75
C HIS A 41 -0.30 -1.37 -21.74
N VAL A 42 0.48 -0.40 -21.25
CA VAL A 42 0.93 0.76 -22.02
C VAL A 42 2.42 0.99 -21.85
N SER A 43 3.05 1.51 -22.91
CA SER A 43 4.44 1.98 -22.89
C SER A 43 4.46 3.51 -22.88
N LEU A 44 5.22 4.09 -21.96
CA LEU A 44 5.26 5.54 -21.70
C LEU A 44 6.61 6.13 -22.16
N PRO A 45 6.73 6.64 -23.40
CA PRO A 45 7.93 7.37 -23.81
C PRO A 45 7.99 8.73 -23.11
N VAL A 46 9.06 8.96 -22.34
CA VAL A 46 9.27 10.19 -21.58
C VAL A 46 10.66 10.74 -21.87
N ARG A 47 10.74 12.05 -22.16
CA ARG A 47 12.00 12.78 -22.26
C ARG A 47 12.56 13.03 -20.85
N MET A 48 13.77 12.59 -20.61
CA MET A 48 14.51 12.76 -19.35
C MET A 48 15.15 14.15 -19.29
N ASP A 49 15.63 14.56 -18.12
CA ASP A 49 16.25 15.88 -17.94
C ASP A 49 17.56 16.03 -18.72
N ASP A 50 18.28 14.93 -18.97
CA ASP A 50 19.47 14.89 -19.83
C ASP A 50 19.18 14.97 -21.34
N GLY A 51 17.89 15.05 -21.71
CA GLY A 51 17.43 15.10 -23.09
C GLY A 51 17.23 13.74 -23.76
N SER A 52 17.67 12.64 -23.13
CA SER A 52 17.41 11.27 -23.60
C SER A 52 15.91 10.93 -23.51
N VAL A 53 15.49 9.88 -24.21
CA VAL A 53 14.13 9.33 -24.08
C VAL A 53 14.21 7.96 -23.45
N ARG A 54 13.43 7.76 -22.38
CA ARG A 54 13.22 6.45 -21.76
C ARG A 54 11.78 6.03 -21.93
N VAL A 55 11.56 4.74 -22.10
CA VAL A 55 10.22 4.14 -22.18
C VAL A 55 9.96 3.36 -20.90
N PHE A 56 8.88 3.69 -20.22
CA PHE A 56 8.46 3.00 -18.99
C PHE A 56 7.27 2.09 -19.26
N GLU A 57 7.32 0.88 -18.72
CA GLU A 57 6.20 -0.06 -18.75
C GLU A 57 5.17 0.33 -17.69
N ALA A 58 3.89 0.25 -18.02
CA ALA A 58 2.83 0.57 -17.07
C ALA A 58 1.54 -0.23 -17.32
N PHE A 59 0.80 -0.45 -16.23
CA PHE A 59 -0.42 -1.25 -16.21
C PHE A 59 -1.59 -0.50 -15.57
N ARG A 60 -2.80 -0.80 -16.02
CA ARG A 60 -4.05 -0.57 -15.28
C ARG A 60 -4.96 -1.78 -15.43
N ILE A 61 -5.33 -2.38 -14.33
CA ILE A 61 -6.06 -3.65 -14.27
C ILE A 61 -7.37 -3.42 -13.55
N HIS A 62 -8.47 -3.82 -14.17
CA HIS A 62 -9.78 -3.95 -13.55
C HIS A 62 -10.01 -5.43 -13.28
N HIS A 63 -10.05 -5.81 -12.01
CA HIS A 63 -10.25 -7.20 -11.62
C HIS A 63 -11.73 -7.58 -11.73
N ASN A 64 -12.60 -6.86 -11.03
CA ASN A 64 -14.04 -7.12 -11.01
C ASN A 64 -14.78 -5.84 -10.66
N ASP A 65 -15.91 -5.57 -11.33
CA ASP A 65 -16.74 -4.37 -11.17
C ASP A 65 -18.20 -4.69 -10.78
N ALA A 66 -18.48 -5.92 -10.33
CA ALA A 66 -19.85 -6.38 -10.06
C ALA A 66 -20.57 -5.55 -8.97
N ARG A 67 -19.83 -4.87 -8.08
CA ARG A 67 -20.38 -4.02 -7.00
C ARG A 67 -20.38 -2.52 -7.32
N GLY A 68 -19.88 -2.11 -8.48
CA GLY A 68 -19.74 -0.71 -8.88
C GLY A 68 -18.38 -0.40 -9.51
N PRO A 69 -18.05 0.89 -9.69
CA PRO A 69 -16.81 1.33 -10.32
C PRO A 69 -15.59 0.71 -9.66
N CYS A 70 -14.55 0.46 -10.45
CA CYS A 70 -13.30 -0.08 -9.94
C CYS A 70 -12.58 0.93 -9.04
N LYS A 71 -11.89 0.43 -8.00
CA LYS A 71 -11.09 1.26 -7.10
C LYS A 71 -9.71 0.67 -6.87
N GLY A 72 -8.67 1.46 -7.08
CA GLY A 72 -7.30 0.94 -7.04
C GLY A 72 -6.21 1.98 -6.96
N GLY A 73 -5.16 1.71 -6.17
CA GLY A 73 -3.96 2.55 -6.11
C GLY A 73 -3.13 2.52 -7.40
N ILE A 74 -2.19 3.47 -7.53
CA ILE A 74 -1.15 3.54 -8.56
C ILE A 74 0.20 3.38 -7.87
N ARG A 75 0.99 2.37 -8.26
CA ARG A 75 2.30 2.06 -7.67
C ARG A 75 3.45 2.47 -8.59
N TYR A 76 4.43 3.20 -8.08
CA TYR A 76 5.70 3.49 -8.78
C TYR A 76 6.82 2.71 -8.09
N HIS A 77 7.28 1.64 -8.75
CA HIS A 77 8.32 0.77 -8.22
C HIS A 77 9.08 0.09 -9.36
N PRO A 78 10.41 -0.13 -9.27
CA PRO A 78 11.18 -0.76 -10.35
C PRO A 78 10.76 -2.19 -10.66
N HIS A 79 10.12 -2.89 -9.71
CA HIS A 79 9.63 -4.26 -9.86
C HIS A 79 8.12 -4.34 -10.06
N VAL A 80 7.49 -3.33 -10.66
CA VAL A 80 6.10 -3.47 -11.13
C VAL A 80 6.07 -4.50 -12.25
N ASP A 81 5.22 -5.51 -12.12
CA ASP A 81 4.99 -6.54 -13.12
C ASP A 81 3.50 -6.92 -13.17
N LEU A 82 3.09 -7.56 -14.27
CA LEU A 82 1.67 -7.86 -14.53
C LEU A 82 1.03 -8.73 -13.44
N ASP A 83 1.75 -9.74 -12.94
CA ASP A 83 1.19 -10.69 -11.98
C ASP A 83 0.99 -10.06 -10.61
N THR A 84 1.98 -9.28 -10.16
CA THR A 84 1.86 -8.47 -8.94
C THR A 84 0.66 -7.52 -9.02
N GLU A 85 0.49 -6.81 -10.14
CA GLU A 85 -0.63 -5.88 -10.30
C GLU A 85 -2.00 -6.58 -10.36
N LYS A 86 -2.09 -7.78 -10.97
CA LYS A 86 -3.33 -8.60 -10.96
C LYS A 86 -3.71 -9.00 -9.54
N ALA A 87 -2.75 -9.49 -8.76
CA ALA A 87 -2.98 -9.89 -7.37
C ALA A 87 -3.46 -8.71 -6.52
N LEU A 88 -2.81 -7.55 -6.66
CA LEU A 88 -3.19 -6.33 -5.96
C LEU A 88 -4.60 -5.84 -6.37
N ALA A 89 -4.99 -5.96 -7.64
CA ALA A 89 -6.34 -5.61 -8.11
C ALA A 89 -7.41 -6.56 -7.56
N ALA A 90 -7.11 -7.85 -7.45
CA ALA A 90 -7.98 -8.84 -6.80
C ALA A 90 -8.15 -8.52 -5.30
N TRP A 91 -7.07 -8.23 -4.58
CA TRP A 91 -7.17 -7.80 -3.17
C TRP A 91 -8.01 -6.54 -3.00
N MET A 92 -7.97 -5.60 -3.95
CA MET A 92 -8.86 -4.43 -3.91
C MET A 92 -10.34 -4.82 -4.06
N THR A 93 -10.67 -5.81 -4.90
CA THR A 93 -12.04 -6.32 -5.04
C THR A 93 -12.54 -6.84 -3.69
N TRP A 94 -11.77 -7.74 -3.08
CA TRP A 94 -12.14 -8.37 -1.81
C TRP A 94 -12.18 -7.36 -0.67
N LYS A 95 -11.19 -6.47 -0.59
CA LYS A 95 -11.16 -5.41 0.43
C LYS A 95 -12.39 -4.52 0.34
N CYS A 96 -12.75 -4.05 -0.85
CA CYS A 96 -13.94 -3.22 -1.05
C CYS A 96 -15.23 -3.99 -0.71
N ALA A 97 -15.29 -5.29 -1.04
CA ALA A 97 -16.38 -6.17 -0.64
C ALA A 97 -16.53 -6.32 0.88
N VAL A 98 -15.44 -6.67 1.57
CA VAL A 98 -15.41 -6.93 3.02
C VAL A 98 -15.80 -5.70 3.83
N VAL A 99 -15.34 -4.51 3.44
CA VAL A 99 -15.73 -3.25 4.12
C VAL A 99 -17.00 -2.61 3.54
N ASN A 100 -17.75 -3.37 2.73
CA ASN A 100 -19.04 -2.99 2.15
C ASN A 100 -19.05 -1.65 1.39
N LEU A 101 -17.98 -1.34 0.65
CA LEU A 101 -17.93 -0.18 -0.23
C LEU A 101 -18.51 -0.53 -1.61
N PRO A 102 -19.25 0.36 -2.28
CA PRO A 102 -19.86 0.11 -3.59
C PRO A 102 -18.82 0.22 -4.73
N TYR A 103 -17.73 -0.51 -4.61
CA TYR A 103 -16.62 -0.52 -5.55
C TYR A 103 -16.21 -1.94 -5.92
N GLY A 104 -15.83 -2.08 -7.17
CA GLY A 104 -14.99 -3.16 -7.66
C GLY A 104 -13.52 -2.98 -7.27
N GLY A 105 -12.65 -3.84 -7.78
CA GLY A 105 -11.22 -3.78 -7.55
C GLY A 105 -10.42 -3.45 -8.80
N ALA A 106 -9.48 -2.52 -8.65
CA ALA A 106 -8.47 -2.24 -9.66
C ALA A 106 -7.09 -2.04 -9.04
N LYS A 107 -6.08 -2.03 -9.89
CA LYS A 107 -4.73 -1.56 -9.55
C LYS A 107 -4.04 -1.04 -10.81
N GLY A 108 -3.07 -0.16 -10.63
CA GLY A 108 -2.15 0.17 -11.70
C GLY A 108 -0.77 0.41 -11.15
N GLY A 109 0.22 0.37 -12.04
CA GLY A 109 1.60 0.62 -11.68
C GLY A 109 2.42 1.09 -12.87
N VAL A 110 3.53 1.76 -12.56
CA VAL A 110 4.55 2.15 -13.53
C VAL A 110 5.89 1.60 -13.03
N ALA A 111 6.59 0.89 -13.91
CA ALA A 111 7.90 0.30 -13.64
C ALA A 111 9.00 1.38 -13.62
N CYS A 112 9.07 2.15 -12.52
CA CYS A 112 10.06 3.21 -12.34
C CYS A 112 10.55 3.29 -10.89
N ASN A 113 11.76 3.80 -10.68
CA ASN A 113 12.29 4.11 -9.36
C ASN A 113 12.13 5.61 -9.07
N PRO A 114 11.12 6.06 -8.30
CA PRO A 114 10.89 7.48 -8.03
C PRO A 114 12.03 8.15 -7.25
N LYS A 115 12.96 7.39 -6.66
CA LYS A 115 14.12 7.94 -5.94
C LYS A 115 15.25 8.38 -6.87
N GLU A 116 15.28 7.86 -8.09
CA GLU A 116 16.28 8.19 -9.11
C GLU A 116 15.79 9.25 -10.10
N LEU A 117 14.52 9.64 -9.98
CA LEU A 117 13.87 10.57 -10.88
C LEU A 117 13.87 11.97 -10.27
N SER A 118 14.11 12.97 -11.11
CA SER A 118 13.85 14.34 -10.73
C SER A 118 12.35 14.57 -10.53
N ARG A 119 11.99 15.66 -9.85
CA ARG A 119 10.57 16.04 -9.71
C ARG A 119 9.91 16.29 -11.08
N GLY A 120 10.66 16.85 -12.04
CA GLY A 120 10.16 17.11 -13.39
C GLY A 120 9.95 15.82 -14.18
N GLU A 121 10.88 14.87 -14.08
CA GLU A 121 10.75 13.55 -14.70
C GLU A 121 9.56 12.78 -14.14
N LEU A 122 9.39 12.79 -12.81
CA LEU A 122 8.27 12.15 -12.12
C LEU A 122 6.92 12.75 -12.56
N GLU A 123 6.84 14.07 -12.70
CA GLU A 123 5.67 14.74 -13.24
C GLU A 123 5.37 14.30 -14.68
N ARG A 124 6.38 14.31 -15.57
CA ARG A 124 6.22 13.89 -16.97
C ARG A 124 5.77 12.44 -17.09
N ILE A 125 6.32 11.53 -16.30
CA ILE A 125 5.88 10.13 -16.22
C ILE A 125 4.42 10.04 -15.77
N THR A 126 4.04 10.79 -14.73
CA THR A 126 2.68 10.79 -14.20
C THR A 126 1.67 11.30 -15.23
N ARG A 127 2.01 12.37 -15.96
CA ARG A 127 1.17 12.91 -17.03
C ARG A 127 1.06 11.95 -18.20
N ALA A 128 2.16 11.35 -18.64
CA ALA A 128 2.15 10.34 -19.70
C ALA A 128 1.25 9.14 -19.32
N TYR A 129 1.35 8.67 -18.07
CA TYR A 129 0.50 7.59 -17.56
C TYR A 129 -0.98 8.00 -17.51
N ALA A 130 -1.30 9.18 -16.97
CA ALA A 130 -2.67 9.69 -16.92
C ALA A 130 -3.29 9.79 -18.32
N ALA A 131 -2.51 10.27 -19.30
CA ALA A 131 -2.93 10.33 -20.69
C ALA A 131 -3.19 8.96 -21.30
N ALA A 132 -2.28 8.01 -21.08
CA ALA A 132 -2.39 6.66 -21.61
C ALA A 132 -3.61 5.90 -21.08
N ILE A 133 -4.05 6.17 -19.83
CA ILE A 133 -5.17 5.46 -19.21
C ILE A 133 -6.46 6.28 -19.14
N ALA A 134 -6.51 7.51 -19.68
CA ALA A 134 -7.64 8.43 -19.50
C ALA A 134 -9.00 7.85 -19.93
N ARG A 135 -9.03 6.99 -20.96
CA ARG A 135 -10.26 6.32 -21.43
C ARG A 135 -10.65 5.10 -20.60
N PHE A 136 -9.78 4.68 -19.70
CA PHE A 136 -9.93 3.50 -18.85
C PHE A 136 -10.22 3.86 -17.38
N VAL A 137 -10.34 5.16 -17.09
CA VAL A 137 -10.64 5.71 -15.76
C VAL A 137 -11.76 6.75 -15.84
N GLY A 138 -12.52 6.87 -14.75
CA GLY A 138 -13.71 7.71 -14.68
C GLY A 138 -14.42 7.55 -13.35
N VAL A 139 -15.24 8.53 -12.97
CA VAL A 139 -15.97 8.52 -11.67
C VAL A 139 -16.96 7.37 -11.52
N ASP A 140 -17.42 6.85 -12.65
CA ASP A 140 -18.38 5.77 -12.83
C ASP A 140 -17.75 4.51 -13.42
N LEU A 141 -16.43 4.51 -13.65
CA LEU A 141 -15.69 3.41 -14.26
C LEU A 141 -14.56 2.90 -13.36
N ASP A 142 -13.59 3.76 -13.05
CA ASP A 142 -12.42 3.42 -12.25
C ASP A 142 -11.79 4.67 -11.65
N ILE A 143 -11.60 4.65 -10.33
CA ILE A 143 -11.12 5.79 -9.55
C ILE A 143 -9.75 5.44 -8.95
N PRO A 144 -8.64 6.00 -9.46
CA PRO A 144 -7.33 5.73 -8.89
C PRO A 144 -7.10 6.31 -7.47
N ALA A 145 -5.99 5.91 -6.86
CA ALA A 145 -5.51 6.37 -5.55
C ALA A 145 -3.98 6.28 -5.48
N PRO A 146 -3.35 6.81 -4.40
CA PRO A 146 -1.94 6.54 -4.15
C PRO A 146 -1.70 5.10 -3.72
N ASP A 147 -0.55 4.57 -4.11
CA ASP A 147 0.12 3.39 -3.56
C ASP A 147 1.63 3.66 -3.35
N VAL A 148 2.45 2.62 -3.18
CA VAL A 148 3.90 2.73 -2.99
C VAL A 148 4.53 3.60 -4.08
N GLY A 149 5.35 4.57 -3.69
CA GLY A 149 6.04 5.47 -4.62
C GLY A 149 5.20 6.63 -5.17
N THR A 150 3.94 6.77 -4.72
CA THR A 150 3.07 7.89 -5.12
C THR A 150 2.44 8.57 -3.90
N ASP A 151 1.96 9.80 -4.08
CA ASP A 151 1.41 10.62 -3.01
C ASP A 151 0.36 11.61 -3.54
N ALA A 152 -0.07 12.55 -2.69
CA ALA A 152 -1.05 13.58 -3.06
C ALA A 152 -0.56 14.47 -4.23
N GLN A 153 0.74 14.71 -4.38
CA GLN A 153 1.27 15.49 -5.50
C GLN A 153 1.12 14.71 -6.82
N VAL A 154 1.39 13.41 -6.81
CA VAL A 154 1.14 12.54 -7.98
C VAL A 154 -0.35 12.53 -8.33
N MET A 155 -1.25 12.46 -7.35
CA MET A 155 -2.69 12.53 -7.61
C MET A 155 -3.13 13.87 -8.20
N ALA A 156 -2.47 14.97 -7.80
CA ALA A 156 -2.74 16.30 -8.33
C ALA A 156 -2.32 16.41 -9.81
N TRP A 157 -1.13 15.93 -10.16
CA TRP A 157 -0.68 15.90 -11.56
C TRP A 157 -1.57 15.02 -12.43
N PHE A 158 -1.97 13.86 -11.93
CA PHE A 158 -2.90 12.98 -12.64
C PHE A 158 -4.24 13.66 -12.90
N ALA A 159 -4.84 14.28 -11.87
CA ALA A 159 -6.11 14.97 -12.00
C ALA A 159 -6.04 16.13 -13.01
N ASP A 160 -4.99 16.94 -12.93
CA ASP A 160 -4.76 18.06 -13.86
C ASP A 160 -4.66 17.58 -15.31
N GLU A 161 -3.88 16.52 -15.56
CA GLU A 161 -3.75 15.95 -16.91
C GLU A 161 -5.07 15.36 -17.42
N TYR A 162 -5.80 14.64 -16.55
CA TYR A 162 -7.11 14.10 -16.89
C TYR A 162 -8.11 15.22 -17.25
N TYR A 163 -8.09 16.35 -16.53
CA TYR A 163 -8.97 17.49 -16.84
C TYR A 163 -8.65 18.12 -18.18
N LYS A 164 -7.36 18.24 -18.53
CA LYS A 164 -6.94 18.76 -19.84
C LYS A 164 -7.45 17.88 -20.97
N ILE A 165 -7.34 16.55 -20.82
CA ILE A 165 -7.75 15.59 -21.85
C ILE A 165 -9.28 15.56 -22.01
N THR A 166 -10.00 15.61 -20.89
CA THR A 166 -11.47 15.52 -20.91
C THR A 166 -12.17 16.87 -21.11
N GLY A 167 -11.44 17.98 -20.98
CA GLY A 167 -11.99 19.33 -21.01
C GLY A 167 -12.91 19.65 -19.83
N ARG A 168 -12.87 18.87 -18.75
CA ARG A 168 -13.79 18.98 -17.60
C ARG A 168 -13.05 18.85 -16.28
N ILE A 169 -13.44 19.65 -15.29
CA ILE A 169 -12.97 19.51 -13.91
C ILE A 169 -13.82 18.42 -13.24
N ILE A 170 -13.20 17.27 -12.97
CA ILE A 170 -13.87 16.08 -12.41
C ILE A 170 -13.15 15.65 -11.12
N PRO A 171 -13.37 16.32 -9.98
CA PRO A 171 -12.66 16.05 -8.73
C PRO A 171 -12.74 14.59 -8.29
N GLY A 172 -13.84 13.89 -8.60
CA GLY A 172 -14.04 12.49 -8.22
C GLY A 172 -13.15 11.49 -8.96
N VAL A 173 -12.47 11.85 -10.06
CA VAL A 173 -11.72 10.88 -10.87
C VAL A 173 -10.59 10.20 -10.11
N ILE A 174 -10.03 10.88 -9.11
CA ILE A 174 -8.93 10.35 -8.30
C ILE A 174 -9.05 10.78 -6.85
N THR A 175 -8.71 9.87 -5.94
CA THR A 175 -8.81 10.10 -4.49
C THR A 175 -7.47 10.48 -3.87
N ALA A 176 -7.49 10.98 -2.63
CA ALA A 176 -6.30 11.41 -1.88
C ALA A 176 -5.49 12.55 -2.51
N LYS A 177 -6.18 13.41 -3.25
CA LYS A 177 -5.65 14.70 -3.70
C LYS A 177 -5.33 15.62 -2.51
N PRO A 178 -4.54 16.69 -2.71
CA PRO A 178 -4.40 17.77 -1.74
C PRO A 178 -5.76 18.40 -1.41
N VAL A 179 -5.91 18.88 -0.17
CA VAL A 179 -7.16 19.48 0.32
C VAL A 179 -7.62 20.63 -0.55
N CYS A 180 -6.68 21.49 -1.00
CA CYS A 180 -6.95 22.65 -1.83
C CYS A 180 -7.55 22.32 -3.22
N ILE A 181 -7.53 21.05 -3.66
CA ILE A 181 -8.14 20.62 -4.93
C ILE A 181 -9.17 19.48 -4.73
N GLY A 182 -9.84 19.45 -3.58
CA GLY A 182 -10.90 18.48 -3.28
C GLY A 182 -10.40 17.18 -2.63
N GLY A 183 -9.33 17.27 -1.85
CA GLY A 183 -8.87 16.23 -0.93
C GLY A 183 -9.64 16.21 0.39
N SER A 184 -9.67 15.06 1.07
CA SER A 184 -10.33 14.89 2.38
C SER A 184 -9.33 15.06 3.54
N LEU A 185 -9.71 15.82 4.57
CA LEU A 185 -8.89 16.18 5.74
C LEU A 185 -8.42 14.96 6.58
N GLY A 186 -9.07 13.81 6.47
CA GLY A 186 -8.71 12.59 7.21
C GLY A 186 -7.76 11.63 6.47
N ARG A 187 -7.46 11.88 5.19
CA ARG A 187 -6.90 10.83 4.31
C ARG A 187 -5.47 10.42 4.65
N ALA A 188 -4.63 11.33 5.12
CA ALA A 188 -3.20 11.10 5.33
C ALA A 188 -2.87 10.08 6.44
N GLY A 189 -3.80 9.84 7.38
CA GLY A 189 -3.66 8.88 8.47
C GLY A 189 -4.73 7.79 8.49
N ALA A 190 -5.64 7.76 7.51
CA ALA A 190 -6.82 6.88 7.54
C ALA A 190 -6.44 5.39 7.63
N THR A 191 -5.48 4.92 6.84
CA THR A 191 -5.08 3.51 6.83
C THR A 191 -4.45 3.09 8.15
N GLY A 192 -3.49 3.86 8.68
CA GLY A 192 -2.85 3.55 9.97
C GLY A 192 -3.82 3.68 11.16
N ARG A 193 -4.79 4.59 11.08
CA ARG A 193 -5.89 4.65 12.06
C ARG A 193 -6.81 3.42 11.95
N GLY A 194 -7.07 2.94 10.73
CA GLY A 194 -7.81 1.70 10.49
C GLY A 194 -7.14 0.50 11.13
N VAL A 195 -5.82 0.33 10.94
CA VAL A 195 -5.01 -0.70 11.62
C VAL A 195 -5.16 -0.62 13.13
N PHE A 196 -5.09 0.58 13.69
CA PHE A 196 -5.31 0.76 15.14
C PHE A 196 -6.73 0.34 15.57
N PHE A 197 -7.77 0.74 14.83
CA PHE A 197 -9.15 0.38 15.17
C PHE A 197 -9.41 -1.12 15.07
N THR A 198 -8.91 -1.80 14.04
CA THR A 198 -9.02 -3.25 13.92
C THR A 198 -8.26 -3.96 15.03
N ALA A 199 -7.08 -3.45 15.40
CA ALA A 199 -6.33 -3.97 16.54
C ALA A 199 -7.10 -3.82 17.86
N VAL A 200 -7.75 -2.67 18.10
CA VAL A 200 -8.58 -2.45 19.29
C VAL A 200 -9.72 -3.46 19.36
N GLU A 201 -10.46 -3.66 18.27
CA GLU A 201 -11.58 -4.62 18.26
C GLU A 201 -11.10 -6.07 18.41
N ALA A 202 -10.02 -6.46 17.72
CA ALA A 202 -9.42 -7.78 17.88
C ALA A 202 -8.94 -7.99 19.33
N SER A 203 -8.29 -6.99 19.92
CA SER A 203 -7.76 -7.05 21.29
C SER A 203 -8.85 -7.32 22.33
N LYS A 204 -10.06 -6.76 22.16
CA LYS A 204 -11.21 -7.07 23.03
C LYS A 204 -11.57 -8.56 23.01
N LYS A 205 -11.54 -9.20 21.84
CA LYS A 205 -11.88 -10.62 21.68
C LYS A 205 -10.86 -11.55 22.32
N TYR A 206 -9.58 -11.16 22.32
CA TYR A 206 -8.46 -11.96 22.85
C TYR A 206 -8.03 -11.54 24.26
N GLY A 207 -8.75 -10.64 24.93
CA GLY A 207 -8.43 -10.19 26.29
C GLY A 207 -7.11 -9.40 26.38
N LEU A 208 -6.65 -8.78 25.29
CA LEU A 208 -5.44 -7.97 25.25
C LEU A 208 -5.79 -6.50 25.58
N GLN A 209 -5.09 -5.90 26.55
CA GLN A 209 -5.23 -4.47 26.83
C GLN A 209 -4.28 -3.65 25.95
N ILE A 210 -4.81 -2.64 25.25
CA ILE A 210 -3.98 -1.73 24.44
C ILE A 210 -3.04 -0.88 25.30
N LYS A 211 -3.55 -0.35 26.41
CA LYS A 211 -2.74 0.46 27.33
C LYS A 211 -1.66 -0.43 27.95
N GLY A 212 -0.41 -0.07 27.76
CA GLY A 212 0.76 -0.82 28.22
C GLY A 212 1.24 -1.94 27.29
N ALA A 213 0.47 -2.32 26.26
CA ALA A 213 0.89 -3.35 25.30
C ALA A 213 2.17 -2.93 24.56
N ARG A 214 3.04 -3.90 24.29
CA ARG A 214 4.25 -3.71 23.47
C ARG A 214 3.88 -3.86 22.00
N VAL A 215 4.19 -2.86 21.18
CA VAL A 215 3.86 -2.84 19.75
C VAL A 215 5.12 -2.73 18.91
N ALA A 216 5.30 -3.65 17.96
CA ALA A 216 6.36 -3.62 16.97
C ALA A 216 5.77 -3.32 15.58
N ILE A 217 6.43 -2.45 14.80
CA ILE A 217 5.90 -1.97 13.52
C ILE A 217 6.97 -2.06 12.44
N GLN A 218 6.77 -2.92 11.45
CA GLN A 218 7.62 -2.96 10.28
C GLN A 218 7.15 -1.91 9.27
N GLY A 219 8.04 -1.03 8.82
CA GLY A 219 7.71 0.02 7.84
C GLY A 219 7.21 1.31 8.49
N TYR A 220 8.04 2.34 8.47
CA TYR A 220 7.75 3.64 9.09
C TYR A 220 7.34 4.71 8.06
N GLY A 221 6.46 4.32 7.13
CA GLY A 221 5.85 5.20 6.12
C GLY A 221 4.54 5.83 6.63
N SER A 222 3.67 6.30 5.72
CA SER A 222 2.37 6.90 6.08
C SER A 222 1.51 5.97 6.97
N VAL A 223 1.45 4.67 6.63
CA VAL A 223 0.65 3.68 7.37
C VAL A 223 1.27 3.41 8.74
N GLY A 224 2.51 2.89 8.78
CA GLY A 224 3.12 2.47 10.04
C GLY A 224 3.39 3.62 11.02
N TYR A 225 3.77 4.82 10.56
CA TYR A 225 3.87 5.99 11.45
C TYR A 225 2.51 6.36 12.04
N SER A 226 1.46 6.39 11.20
CA SER A 226 0.12 6.71 11.69
C SER A 226 -0.38 5.63 12.65
N ALA A 227 -0.09 4.35 12.42
CA ALA A 227 -0.42 3.28 13.36
C ALA A 227 0.31 3.49 14.70
N ALA A 228 1.64 3.69 14.66
CA ALA A 228 2.48 3.97 15.82
C ALA A 228 1.93 5.11 16.67
N LEU A 229 1.55 6.22 16.03
CA LEU A 229 1.01 7.39 16.71
C LEU A 229 -0.33 7.12 17.41
N ASN A 230 -1.24 6.36 16.78
CA ASN A 230 -2.53 6.03 17.41
C ASN A 230 -2.35 5.05 18.59
N PHE A 231 -1.52 4.02 18.43
CA PHE A 231 -1.18 3.11 19.53
C PHE A 231 -0.52 3.84 20.70
N TYR A 232 0.47 4.68 20.42
CA TYR A 232 1.14 5.49 21.44
C TYR A 232 0.18 6.41 22.18
N LYS A 233 -0.73 7.11 21.47
CA LYS A 233 -1.77 7.96 22.07
C LYS A 233 -2.76 7.17 22.93
N ALA A 234 -3.00 5.91 22.62
CA ALA A 234 -3.81 5.01 23.43
C ALA A 234 -3.05 4.40 24.63
N GLY A 235 -1.78 4.79 24.84
CA GLY A 235 -0.96 4.36 25.95
C GLY A 235 -0.21 3.03 25.73
N ALA A 236 -0.14 2.53 24.49
CA ALA A 236 0.72 1.40 24.15
C ALA A 236 2.20 1.84 24.09
N LYS A 237 3.11 0.90 24.33
CA LYS A 237 4.56 1.10 24.20
C LYS A 237 5.01 0.66 22.82
N ILE A 238 5.39 1.59 21.96
CA ILE A 238 6.01 1.23 20.69
C ILE A 238 7.43 0.79 20.98
N VAL A 239 7.78 -0.47 20.79
CA VAL A 239 9.09 -1.03 21.20
C VAL A 239 10.05 -1.21 20.02
N ALA A 240 9.53 -1.34 18.80
CA ALA A 240 10.37 -1.49 17.61
C ALA A 240 9.73 -0.85 16.39
N VAL A 241 10.53 -0.21 15.55
CA VAL A 241 10.12 0.29 14.24
C VAL A 241 11.21 0.07 13.20
N SER A 242 10.84 -0.16 11.93
CA SER A 242 11.81 -0.21 10.82
C SER A 242 11.38 0.60 9.61
N ASP A 243 12.33 0.93 8.75
CA ASP A 243 12.05 1.40 7.39
C ASP A 243 12.97 0.72 6.36
N SER A 244 13.01 1.24 5.14
CA SER A 244 13.78 0.63 4.04
C SER A 244 15.29 0.57 4.26
N LYS A 245 15.83 1.26 5.28
CA LYS A 245 17.28 1.36 5.52
C LYS A 245 17.73 0.64 6.80
N GLY A 246 16.82 0.28 7.69
CA GLY A 246 17.16 -0.37 8.96
C GLY A 246 16.00 -0.37 9.93
N GLY A 247 16.25 -0.74 11.18
CA GLY A 247 15.24 -0.82 12.22
C GLY A 247 15.85 -0.68 13.60
N ILE A 248 15.05 -0.13 14.51
CA ILE A 248 15.46 0.21 15.86
C ILE A 248 14.56 -0.48 16.88
N TYR A 249 15.14 -0.87 18.01
CA TYR A 249 14.46 -1.46 19.16
C TYR A 249 14.80 -0.68 20.44
N CYS A 250 13.77 -0.32 21.20
CA CYS A 250 13.91 0.39 22.46
C CYS A 250 13.01 -0.30 23.50
N LYS A 251 13.62 -1.01 24.45
CA LYS A 251 12.93 -1.84 25.45
C LYS A 251 11.86 -1.06 26.24
N ASP A 252 12.15 0.19 26.60
CA ASP A 252 11.26 1.05 27.38
C ASP A 252 10.19 1.77 26.53
N GLY A 253 10.29 1.64 25.21
CA GLY A 253 9.42 2.25 24.23
C GLY A 253 9.99 3.52 23.59
N LEU A 254 9.43 3.89 22.45
CA LEU A 254 9.80 5.08 21.68
C LEU A 254 8.61 6.05 21.53
N ASN A 255 8.93 7.34 21.43
CA ASN A 255 7.96 8.35 21.02
C ASN A 255 7.92 8.41 19.49
N PRO A 256 6.78 8.09 18.85
CA PRO A 256 6.69 8.03 17.39
C PRO A 256 7.02 9.34 16.68
N GLU A 257 6.66 10.48 17.28
CA GLU A 257 6.88 11.81 16.71
C GLU A 257 8.37 12.15 16.69
N LYS A 258 9.10 11.87 17.78
CA LYS A 258 10.56 12.05 17.84
C LYS A 258 11.29 11.19 16.82
N VAL A 259 10.88 9.94 16.63
CA VAL A 259 11.45 9.06 15.60
C VAL A 259 11.15 9.59 14.19
N MET A 260 9.96 10.14 13.96
CA MET A 260 9.62 10.75 12.67
C MET A 260 10.44 12.03 12.41
N GLU A 261 10.67 12.86 13.41
CA GLU A 261 11.56 14.03 13.31
C GLU A 261 13.00 13.63 12.95
N HIS A 262 13.53 12.60 13.61
CA HIS A 262 14.84 12.02 13.28
C HIS A 262 14.87 11.55 11.83
N LYS A 263 13.91 10.71 11.43
CA LYS A 263 13.80 10.18 10.07
C LYS A 263 13.69 11.27 9.02
N ARG A 264 13.00 12.37 9.28
CA ARG A 264 12.91 13.49 8.32
C ARG A 264 14.28 14.12 8.04
N LYS A 265 15.14 14.20 9.07
CA LYS A 265 16.50 14.74 9.01
C LYS A 265 17.47 13.73 8.38
N THR A 266 17.47 12.48 8.82
CA THR A 266 18.47 11.46 8.44
C THR A 266 18.03 10.56 7.28
N LYS A 267 16.75 10.63 6.89
CA LYS A 267 16.10 9.76 5.90
C LYS A 267 16.01 8.28 6.31
N THR A 268 16.20 7.95 7.59
CA THR A 268 16.07 6.60 8.15
C THR A 268 15.65 6.64 9.61
N VAL A 269 15.04 5.58 10.13
CA VAL A 269 14.85 5.41 11.59
C VAL A 269 16.14 5.05 12.31
N SER A 270 17.11 4.45 11.62
CA SER A 270 18.41 4.06 12.20
C SER A 270 19.20 5.26 12.74
N GLY A 271 20.00 5.01 13.77
CA GLY A 271 20.77 6.00 14.51
C GLY A 271 19.93 6.81 15.50
N PHE A 272 18.69 6.38 15.81
CA PHE A 272 17.88 7.05 16.81
C PHE A 272 18.48 6.81 18.21
N PRO A 273 18.80 7.86 19.00
CA PRO A 273 19.52 7.71 20.25
C PRO A 273 18.80 6.84 21.29
N GLY A 274 19.57 5.98 21.98
CA GLY A 274 19.07 5.14 23.07
C GLY A 274 18.33 3.87 22.62
N CYS A 275 18.50 3.47 21.37
CA CYS A 275 17.88 2.26 20.81
C CYS A 275 18.93 1.37 20.13
N GLU A 276 18.67 0.07 20.14
CA GLU A 276 19.47 -0.95 19.48
C GLU A 276 19.12 -1.05 18.00
N GLU A 277 20.11 -1.22 17.13
CA GLU A 277 19.87 -1.51 15.70
C GLU A 277 19.53 -2.99 15.52
N ILE A 278 18.40 -3.26 14.88
CA ILE A 278 17.85 -4.61 14.66
C ILE A 278 17.61 -4.90 13.17
N GLY A 279 18.00 -3.98 12.28
CA GLY A 279 17.82 -4.12 10.84
C GLY A 279 16.35 -4.03 10.39
N GLN A 280 16.13 -4.08 9.08
CA GLN A 280 14.81 -3.83 8.48
C GLN A 280 13.74 -4.85 8.90
N LYS A 281 14.11 -6.13 9.00
CA LYS A 281 13.22 -7.23 9.38
C LYS A 281 13.14 -7.45 10.89
N GLY A 282 14.01 -6.80 11.67
CA GLY A 282 14.07 -6.95 13.12
C GLY A 282 12.72 -6.87 13.84
N PRO A 283 11.85 -5.87 13.52
CA PRO A 283 10.57 -5.74 14.23
C PRO A 283 9.63 -6.95 14.11
N LEU A 284 9.86 -7.86 13.15
CA LEU A 284 9.02 -9.04 12.95
C LEU A 284 9.18 -10.09 14.06
N THR A 285 10.35 -10.15 14.72
CA THR A 285 10.71 -11.22 15.65
C THR A 285 11.02 -10.73 17.07
N VAL A 286 10.97 -9.40 17.29
CA VAL A 286 11.08 -8.84 18.64
C VAL A 286 9.91 -9.28 19.52
N GLU A 287 10.19 -9.40 20.82
CA GLU A 287 9.15 -9.66 21.80
C GLU A 287 8.18 -8.47 21.88
N CYS A 288 6.93 -8.70 21.48
CA CYS A 288 5.85 -7.72 21.50
C CYS A 288 4.49 -8.41 21.70
N ASP A 289 3.46 -7.65 22.07
CA ASP A 289 2.09 -8.15 22.14
C ASP A 289 1.39 -8.02 20.78
N ILE A 290 1.67 -6.93 20.05
CA ILE A 290 1.06 -6.61 18.76
C ILE A 290 2.16 -6.34 17.72
N LEU A 291 2.08 -7.01 16.57
CA LEU A 291 2.93 -6.79 15.41
C LEU A 291 2.14 -6.17 14.26
N VAL A 292 2.70 -5.13 13.64
CA VAL A 292 2.10 -4.45 12.48
C VAL A 292 3.08 -4.48 11.29
N PRO A 293 2.94 -5.42 10.34
CA PRO A 293 3.71 -5.43 9.10
C PRO A 293 3.13 -4.43 8.08
N ALA A 294 3.66 -3.20 8.06
CA ALA A 294 3.19 -2.10 7.21
C ALA A 294 4.24 -1.66 6.16
N ALA A 295 5.00 -2.62 5.61
CA ALA A 295 6.04 -2.41 4.61
C ALA A 295 5.64 -2.93 3.21
N LEU A 296 6.27 -4.02 2.75
CA LEU A 296 6.00 -4.70 1.48
C LEU A 296 5.36 -6.08 1.73
N GLU A 297 4.94 -6.77 0.67
CA GLU A 297 4.50 -8.16 0.69
C GLU A 297 5.62 -9.16 1.12
N ASN A 298 5.22 -10.38 1.49
CA ASN A 298 6.10 -11.53 1.80
C ASN A 298 7.16 -11.27 2.89
N GLN A 299 6.79 -10.55 3.95
CA GLN A 299 7.70 -10.24 5.07
C GLN A 299 7.66 -11.30 6.18
N ILE A 300 6.50 -11.90 6.41
CA ILE A 300 6.33 -13.08 7.27
C ILE A 300 6.21 -14.28 6.33
N THR A 301 7.12 -15.23 6.47
CA THR A 301 7.27 -16.41 5.60
C THR A 301 7.51 -17.66 6.46
N GLU A 302 7.54 -18.84 5.84
CA GLU A 302 7.87 -20.09 6.54
C GLU A 302 9.20 -20.01 7.32
N GLU A 303 10.15 -19.22 6.81
CA GLU A 303 11.49 -19.06 7.40
C GLU A 303 11.48 -18.33 8.74
N ASN A 304 10.53 -17.42 8.98
CA ASN A 304 10.51 -16.58 10.19
C ASN A 304 9.20 -16.64 10.99
N ALA A 305 8.17 -17.31 10.49
CA ALA A 305 6.87 -17.41 11.16
C ALA A 305 6.99 -18.02 12.57
N GLY A 306 7.88 -19.01 12.74
CA GLY A 306 8.17 -19.62 14.04
C GLY A 306 8.84 -18.68 15.05
N ASP A 307 9.47 -17.61 14.59
CA ASP A 307 10.16 -16.62 15.42
C ASP A 307 9.27 -15.44 15.82
N VAL A 308 8.05 -15.34 15.27
CA VAL A 308 7.11 -14.28 15.59
C VAL A 308 6.54 -14.50 17.00
N LYS A 309 6.82 -13.56 17.90
CA LYS A 309 6.41 -13.64 19.32
C LYS A 309 5.12 -12.90 19.65
N ALA A 310 4.53 -12.21 18.68
CA ALA A 310 3.34 -11.40 18.87
C ALA A 310 2.10 -12.26 19.14
N LYS A 311 1.23 -11.78 20.04
CA LYS A 311 -0.08 -12.40 20.30
C LYS A 311 -1.11 -12.01 19.23
N LEU A 312 -0.91 -10.86 18.59
CA LEU A 312 -1.78 -10.33 17.56
C LEU A 312 -0.95 -9.75 16.41
N ILE A 313 -1.29 -10.11 15.19
CA ILE A 313 -0.75 -9.51 13.96
C ILE A 313 -1.89 -8.74 13.29
N VAL A 314 -1.64 -7.48 12.90
CA VAL A 314 -2.65 -6.60 12.28
C VAL A 314 -2.13 -5.96 11.00
#